data_AF-A0A6L9J0R7-F1
#
_entry.id   AF-A0A6L9J0R7-F1
#
_cell.length_a   1.000
_cell.length_b   1.000
_cell.length_c   1.000
_cell.angle_alpha   90.00
_cell.angle_beta   90.00
_cell.angle_gamma   90.00
#
_symmetry.space_group_name_H-M   'P 1'
#
loop_
_entity.id
_entity.type
_entity.pdbx_description
1 polymer ?
#
loop_
_entity_poly.entity_id
_entity_poly.type
_entity_poly.pdbx_seq_one_letter_code
_entity_poly.pdbx_strand_id
1 'polypeptide(L)'
;MKRSIAAVLLVVALGAAVALPAAAQDMIGTEITSITTVSLAGEATTVADAPGNSSFEGSSFTITFLGLTEMITAIEAGGMTIPVESAIPATVVPRRNPADDTRQVGWYQGSVNPNDNTITIAATGPHTAEELLNTNSVIRGLDNVFQNEGATVGDTAFQGNQAIERIDFLLEAPVMAGDDIAFAVFEKGPAGANHDAFGIAAITAVDDAGNPAAFGPLYQIPAGWGQPILAQYPPYMVLSNGDDGSGGTPTSLTLQASAQTMGGILFRTSELVEAGTEVYGYALVGPDVTCSPEELIDVLAACYPATTGNEGGLDLVSANLGALMLGG
;
A
#
# COMPACT_ATOMS: atom_id res chain seq x y z
N MET A 1 -5.75 -58.80 67.82
CA MET A 1 -5.70 -58.63 66.35
C MET A 1 -6.55 -57.44 65.96
N LYS A 2 -5.95 -56.26 65.77
CA LYS A 2 -6.61 -55.06 65.21
C LYS A 2 -5.67 -54.49 64.17
N ARG A 3 -6.09 -54.49 62.91
CA ARG A 3 -5.39 -53.87 61.79
C ARG A 3 -5.82 -52.40 61.74
N SER A 4 -4.86 -51.48 61.85
CA SER A 4 -5.10 -50.05 61.56
C SER A 4 -4.83 -49.82 60.07
N ILE A 5 -5.85 -49.30 59.38
CA ILE A 5 -5.78 -48.84 57.98
C ILE A 5 -5.51 -47.34 58.05
N ALA A 6 -4.38 -46.90 57.50
CA ALA A 6 -4.08 -45.48 57.31
C ALA A 6 -4.72 -45.01 56.01
N ALA A 7 -5.64 -44.05 56.10
CA ALA A 7 -6.22 -43.38 54.94
C ALA A 7 -5.27 -42.24 54.49
N VAL A 8 -4.78 -42.33 53.26
CA VAL A 8 -4.04 -41.25 52.60
C VAL A 8 -5.06 -40.29 51.98
N LEU A 9 -5.04 -39.04 52.45
CA LEU A 9 -5.86 -37.96 51.93
C LEU A 9 -5.11 -37.32 50.75
N LEU A 10 -5.59 -37.52 49.53
CA LEU A 10 -5.06 -36.87 48.33
C LEU A 10 -5.80 -35.53 48.14
N VAL A 11 -5.13 -34.41 48.43
CA VAL A 11 -5.62 -33.07 48.12
C VAL A 11 -5.20 -32.73 46.71
N VAL A 12 -6.14 -32.77 45.76
CA VAL A 12 -5.94 -32.28 44.39
C VAL A 12 -6.18 -30.77 44.40
N ALA A 13 -5.12 -29.98 44.27
CA ALA A 13 -5.23 -28.54 44.06
C ALA A 13 -5.62 -28.28 42.59
N LEU A 14 -6.86 -27.89 42.35
CA LEU A 14 -7.29 -27.32 41.07
C LEU A 14 -6.64 -25.93 40.94
N GLY A 15 -5.57 -25.84 40.15
CA GLY A 15 -5.03 -24.56 39.72
C GLY A 15 -5.96 -23.93 38.69
N ALA A 16 -6.62 -22.83 39.04
CA ALA A 16 -7.29 -21.98 38.08
C ALA A 16 -6.23 -21.33 37.20
N ALA A 17 -6.19 -21.68 35.91
CA ALA A 17 -5.41 -20.97 34.92
C ALA A 17 -6.03 -19.58 34.75
N VAL A 18 -5.42 -18.57 35.37
CA VAL A 18 -5.72 -17.16 35.08
C VAL A 18 -5.15 -16.91 33.69
N ALA A 19 -6.01 -16.81 32.68
CA ALA A 19 -5.63 -16.29 31.39
C ALA A 19 -5.16 -14.84 31.60
N LEU A 20 -3.86 -14.61 31.48
CA LEU A 20 -3.33 -13.26 31.43
C LEU A 20 -3.88 -12.61 30.15
N PRO A 21 -4.39 -11.36 30.22
CA PRO A 21 -4.77 -10.65 29.01
C PRO A 21 -3.55 -10.58 28.10
N ALA A 22 -3.72 -10.96 26.83
CA ALA A 22 -2.73 -10.69 25.81
C ALA A 22 -2.43 -9.19 25.87
N ALA A 23 -1.18 -8.81 26.11
CA ALA A 23 -0.76 -7.44 25.98
C ALA A 23 -1.11 -6.99 24.56
N ALA A 24 -1.88 -5.92 24.41
CA ALA A 24 -2.03 -5.28 23.11
C ALA A 24 -0.62 -4.94 22.63
N GLN A 25 -0.20 -5.51 21.51
CA GLN A 25 1.02 -5.06 20.87
C GLN A 25 0.73 -3.64 20.38
N ASP A 26 1.49 -2.67 20.88
CA ASP A 26 1.45 -1.32 20.36
C ASP A 26 1.85 -1.41 18.87
N MET A 27 0.93 -1.01 17.99
CA MET A 27 1.19 -0.87 16.57
C MET A 27 2.30 0.18 16.41
N ILE A 28 3.30 -0.11 15.57
CA ILE A 28 4.33 0.89 15.24
C ILE A 28 3.77 1.98 14.33
N GLY A 29 4.42 3.14 14.32
CA GLY A 29 4.02 4.26 13.47
C GLY A 29 3.00 5.18 14.14
N THR A 30 2.88 6.37 13.57
CA THR A 30 2.00 7.45 14.02
C THR A 30 1.00 7.77 12.93
N GLU A 31 -0.30 7.81 13.25
CA GLU A 31 -1.32 8.20 12.28
C GLU A 31 -1.08 9.62 11.75
N ILE A 32 -1.22 9.75 10.43
CA ILE A 32 -1.29 11.03 9.76
C ILE A 32 -2.74 11.52 9.89
N THR A 33 -2.91 12.72 10.42
CA THR A 33 -4.22 13.29 10.76
C THR A 33 -4.72 14.28 9.72
N SER A 34 -3.83 14.91 8.95
CA SER A 34 -4.20 15.73 7.80
C SER A 34 -3.03 15.91 6.84
N ILE A 35 -3.31 16.41 5.65
CA ILE A 35 -2.31 16.81 4.66
C ILE A 35 -2.63 18.21 4.13
N THR A 36 -1.58 18.91 3.72
CA THR A 36 -1.70 20.09 2.86
C THR A 36 -1.34 19.69 1.44
N THR A 37 -2.18 20.08 0.47
CA THR A 37 -1.92 19.81 -0.95
C THR A 37 -1.83 21.08 -1.77
N VAL A 38 -1.14 21.00 -2.90
CA VAL A 38 -1.18 21.99 -3.97
C VAL A 38 -1.58 21.31 -5.28
N SER A 39 -2.41 22.00 -6.04
CA SER A 39 -2.85 21.53 -7.37
C SER A 39 -1.95 22.12 -8.45
N LEU A 40 -1.33 21.25 -9.25
CA LEU A 40 -0.64 21.62 -10.48
C LEU A 40 -1.44 21.17 -11.69
N ALA A 41 -1.62 22.08 -12.65
CA ALA A 41 -2.20 21.76 -13.94
C ALA A 41 -1.10 21.31 -14.92
N GLY A 42 -1.29 20.16 -15.52
CA GLY A 42 -0.53 19.64 -16.65
C GLY A 42 -1.34 19.69 -17.94
N GLU A 43 -0.85 18.99 -18.96
CA GLU A 43 -1.55 18.86 -20.24
C GLU A 43 -2.64 17.79 -20.16
N ALA A 44 -3.77 18.08 -20.79
CA ALA A 44 -4.84 17.10 -20.95
C ALA A 44 -4.49 16.10 -22.04
N THR A 45 -4.83 14.83 -21.83
CA THR A 45 -4.65 13.75 -22.80
C THR A 45 -5.96 13.01 -23.01
N THR A 46 -6.07 12.31 -24.15
CA THR A 46 -7.26 11.53 -24.47
C THR A 46 -6.87 10.16 -24.99
N VAL A 47 -7.53 9.12 -24.48
CA VAL A 47 -7.52 7.77 -25.03
C VAL A 47 -8.86 7.55 -25.71
N ALA A 48 -8.84 7.41 -27.03
CA ALA A 48 -10.02 7.06 -27.79
C ALA A 48 -10.21 5.54 -27.81
N ASP A 49 -11.46 5.10 -27.94
CA ASP A 49 -11.85 3.71 -28.09
C ASP A 49 -11.29 2.76 -27.00
N ALA A 50 -11.16 3.25 -25.77
CA ALA A 50 -10.73 2.46 -24.63
C ALA A 50 -11.77 1.38 -24.31
N PRO A 51 -11.41 0.08 -24.33
CA PRO A 51 -12.37 -0.98 -24.09
C PRO A 51 -12.88 -0.94 -22.64
N GLY A 52 -14.16 -1.26 -22.48
CA GLY A 52 -14.74 -1.58 -21.18
C GLY A 52 -14.57 -3.06 -20.86
N ASN A 53 -14.24 -3.33 -19.60
CA ASN A 53 -14.04 -4.66 -19.04
C ASN A 53 -14.97 -4.88 -17.84
N SER A 54 -15.12 -6.13 -17.41
CA SER A 54 -15.93 -6.51 -16.23
C SER A 54 -17.32 -5.86 -16.26
N SER A 55 -17.60 -4.88 -15.39
CA SER A 55 -18.88 -4.17 -15.33
C SER A 55 -19.22 -3.35 -16.58
N PHE A 56 -18.24 -3.15 -17.47
CA PHE A 56 -18.36 -2.39 -18.71
C PHE A 56 -18.09 -3.23 -19.97
N GLU A 57 -18.06 -4.56 -19.85
CA GLU A 57 -17.79 -5.46 -20.97
C GLU A 57 -18.68 -5.16 -22.20
N GLY A 58 -18.06 -5.13 -23.38
CA GLY A 58 -18.74 -4.85 -24.65
C GLY A 58 -18.99 -3.37 -24.94
N SER A 59 -18.57 -2.47 -24.05
CA SER A 59 -18.58 -1.02 -24.26
C SER A 59 -17.20 -0.51 -24.69
N SER A 60 -17.17 0.70 -25.25
CA SER A 60 -15.93 1.42 -25.58
C SER A 60 -16.11 2.88 -25.20
N PHE A 61 -15.06 3.48 -24.65
CA PHE A 61 -15.08 4.80 -24.04
C PHE A 61 -14.04 5.74 -24.64
N THR A 62 -14.35 7.04 -24.61
CA THR A 62 -13.32 8.09 -24.74
C THR A 62 -12.94 8.54 -23.34
N ILE A 63 -11.68 8.31 -22.94
CA ILE A 63 -11.15 8.69 -21.64
C ILE A 63 -10.35 9.98 -21.79
N THR A 64 -10.72 11.03 -21.07
CA THR A 64 -9.98 12.30 -21.03
C THR A 64 -9.36 12.49 -19.65
N PHE A 65 -8.03 12.60 -19.61
CA PHE A 65 -7.27 12.99 -18.44
C PHE A 65 -7.10 14.51 -18.46
N LEU A 66 -7.54 15.21 -17.42
CA LEU A 66 -7.51 16.68 -17.35
C LEU A 66 -6.13 17.23 -16.97
N GLY A 67 -5.20 16.36 -16.59
CA GLY A 67 -3.81 16.73 -16.33
C GLY A 67 -3.55 17.28 -14.94
N LEU A 68 -4.47 17.16 -13.98
CA LEU A 68 -4.26 17.63 -12.62
C LEU A 68 -3.23 16.75 -11.88
N THR A 69 -2.45 17.36 -11.00
CA THR A 69 -1.68 16.66 -9.97
C THR A 69 -1.94 17.36 -8.64
N GLU A 70 -2.55 16.65 -7.68
CA GLU A 70 -2.70 17.14 -6.31
C GLU A 70 -1.54 16.63 -5.44
N MET A 71 -0.49 17.43 -5.31
CA MET A 71 0.73 17.06 -4.60
C MET A 71 0.61 17.35 -3.12
N ILE A 72 1.05 16.43 -2.27
CA ILE A 72 1.23 16.70 -0.84
C ILE A 72 2.40 17.67 -0.68
N THR A 73 2.24 18.72 0.14
CA THR A 73 3.31 19.66 0.50
C THR A 73 3.66 19.64 1.99
N ALA A 74 2.73 19.17 2.83
CA ALA A 74 2.96 18.93 4.24
C ALA A 74 2.02 17.85 4.78
N ILE A 75 2.43 17.17 5.85
CA ILE A 75 1.62 16.20 6.60
C ILE A 75 1.53 16.62 8.06
N GLU A 76 0.43 16.29 8.74
CA GLU A 76 0.28 16.47 10.19
C GLU A 76 0.26 15.11 10.89
N ALA A 77 1.22 14.83 11.76
CA ALA A 77 1.31 13.55 12.48
C ALA A 77 1.88 13.76 13.88
N GLY A 78 1.28 13.13 14.90
CA GLY A 78 1.76 13.24 16.28
C GLY A 78 1.79 14.68 16.83
N GLY A 79 0.97 15.57 16.30
CA GLY A 79 0.96 17.01 16.65
C GLY A 79 2.07 17.84 16.00
N MET A 80 2.77 17.30 14.98
CA MET A 80 3.80 17.99 14.22
C MET A 80 3.35 18.24 12.78
N THR A 81 3.64 19.44 12.27
CA THR A 81 3.60 19.77 10.84
C THR A 81 4.93 19.39 10.21
N ILE A 82 4.92 18.53 9.20
CA ILE A 82 6.13 18.03 8.53
C ILE A 82 6.07 18.49 7.07
N PRO A 83 6.93 19.44 6.65
CA PRO A 83 7.01 19.84 5.25
C PRO A 83 7.70 18.75 4.41
N VAL A 84 7.26 18.56 3.17
CA VAL A 84 7.88 17.55 2.28
C VAL A 84 8.98 18.14 1.38
N GLU A 85 9.19 19.45 1.39
CA GLU A 85 10.16 20.13 0.52
C GLU A 85 11.62 19.73 0.79
N SER A 86 11.90 19.28 2.01
CA SER A 86 13.21 18.81 2.47
C SER A 86 13.33 17.28 2.44
N ALA A 87 12.33 16.58 1.89
CA ALA A 87 12.34 15.14 1.84
C ALA A 87 13.43 14.63 0.88
N ILE A 88 14.04 13.50 1.24
CA ILE A 88 14.97 12.81 0.35
C ILE A 88 14.13 11.95 -0.59
N PRO A 89 14.15 12.20 -1.91
CA PRO A 89 13.30 11.47 -2.84
C PRO A 89 13.60 9.97 -2.86
N ALA A 90 12.60 9.18 -3.24
CA ALA A 90 12.77 7.75 -3.51
C ALA A 90 12.40 7.43 -4.96
N THR A 91 13.06 6.41 -5.51
CA THR A 91 12.59 5.68 -6.69
C THR A 91 11.78 4.46 -6.22
N VAL A 92 10.60 4.27 -6.78
CA VAL A 92 9.72 3.15 -6.44
C VAL A 92 9.83 2.05 -7.49
N VAL A 93 10.04 0.81 -7.03
CA VAL A 93 10.22 -0.37 -7.89
C VAL A 93 9.30 -1.50 -7.43
N PRO A 94 8.22 -1.79 -8.18
CA PRO A 94 7.45 -3.01 -7.99
C PRO A 94 8.30 -4.25 -8.31
N ARG A 95 8.26 -5.25 -7.45
CA ARG A 95 8.93 -6.55 -7.63
C ARG A 95 7.87 -7.61 -7.81
N ARG A 96 7.98 -8.36 -8.91
CA ARG A 96 6.90 -9.22 -9.39
C ARG A 96 7.28 -10.70 -9.44
N ASN A 97 6.27 -11.54 -9.28
CA ASN A 97 6.37 -12.99 -9.45
C ASN A 97 5.14 -13.55 -10.22
N PRO A 98 5.29 -13.95 -11.50
CA PRO A 98 6.54 -13.99 -12.25
C PRO A 98 7.00 -12.60 -12.69
N ALA A 99 8.31 -12.43 -12.89
CA ALA A 99 8.92 -11.13 -13.17
C ALA A 99 8.52 -10.50 -14.52
N ASP A 100 7.99 -11.30 -15.45
CA ASP A 100 7.51 -10.87 -16.76
C ASP A 100 6.01 -10.54 -16.78
N ASP A 101 5.33 -10.64 -15.63
CA ASP A 101 3.95 -10.19 -15.51
C ASP A 101 3.89 -8.67 -15.53
N THR A 102 3.24 -8.10 -16.54
CA THR A 102 3.07 -6.66 -16.69
C THR A 102 1.67 -6.19 -16.35
N ARG A 103 0.81 -7.06 -15.80
CA ARG A 103 -0.56 -6.71 -15.43
C ARG A 103 -0.54 -5.68 -14.32
N GLN A 104 -1.41 -4.70 -14.43
CA GLN A 104 -1.50 -3.62 -13.46
C GLN A 104 -2.90 -3.04 -13.43
N VAL A 105 -3.22 -2.48 -12.27
CA VAL A 105 -4.51 -1.90 -11.96
C VAL A 105 -4.27 -0.54 -11.32
N GLY A 106 -4.54 0.50 -12.08
CA GLY A 106 -4.46 1.88 -11.62
C GLY A 106 -5.84 2.40 -11.27
N TRP A 107 -5.97 3.11 -10.16
CA TRP A 107 -7.15 3.90 -9.87
C TRP A 107 -6.88 5.39 -10.07
N TYR A 108 -7.91 6.11 -10.49
CA TYR A 108 -7.85 7.54 -10.77
C TYR A 108 -9.14 8.22 -10.32
N GLN A 109 -9.04 9.39 -9.70
CA GLN A 109 -10.22 10.19 -9.41
C GLN A 109 -10.89 10.66 -10.71
N GLY A 110 -12.19 10.40 -10.86
CA GLY A 110 -12.89 10.69 -12.10
C GLY A 110 -14.38 10.43 -12.07
N SER A 111 -15.00 10.53 -13.24
CA SER A 111 -16.43 10.28 -13.43
C SER A 111 -16.71 9.68 -14.80
N VAL A 112 -17.73 8.83 -14.87
CA VAL A 112 -18.28 8.29 -16.11
C VAL A 112 -19.51 9.11 -16.52
N ASN A 113 -19.61 9.45 -17.80
CA ASN A 113 -20.86 9.89 -18.42
C ASN A 113 -21.40 8.75 -19.29
N PRO A 114 -22.43 8.02 -18.83
CA PRO A 114 -22.93 6.85 -19.55
C PRO A 114 -23.74 7.22 -20.80
N ASN A 115 -24.11 8.49 -21.00
CA ASN A 115 -24.93 8.89 -22.14
C ASN A 115 -24.13 9.06 -23.44
N ASP A 116 -22.82 9.29 -23.33
CA ASP A 116 -21.92 9.54 -24.46
C ASP A 116 -20.67 8.64 -24.43
N ASN A 117 -20.64 7.66 -23.53
CA ASN A 117 -19.48 6.79 -23.28
C ASN A 117 -18.18 7.59 -23.08
N THR A 118 -18.24 8.69 -22.35
CA THR A 118 -17.04 9.46 -21.99
C THR A 118 -16.67 9.26 -20.53
N ILE A 119 -15.37 9.29 -20.25
CA ILE A 119 -14.80 9.30 -18.91
C ILE A 119 -13.98 10.56 -18.78
N THR A 120 -14.17 11.27 -17.68
CA THR A 120 -13.30 12.39 -17.30
C THR A 120 -12.53 12.01 -16.05
N ILE A 121 -11.21 11.94 -16.16
CA ILE A 121 -10.27 11.71 -15.07
C ILE A 121 -9.59 13.03 -14.73
N ALA A 122 -9.58 13.40 -13.45
CA ALA A 122 -8.95 14.65 -13.03
C ALA A 122 -7.44 14.63 -13.25
N ALA A 123 -6.79 13.50 -12.98
CA ALA A 123 -5.33 13.37 -12.95
C ALA A 123 -4.65 13.44 -14.33
N THR A 124 -3.31 13.49 -14.37
CA THR A 124 -2.55 13.11 -15.58
C THR A 124 -2.59 11.58 -15.77
N GLY A 125 -2.48 11.12 -17.02
CA GLY A 125 -2.42 9.71 -17.35
C GLY A 125 -2.66 9.42 -18.84
N PRO A 126 -2.88 8.15 -19.21
CA PRO A 126 -2.76 6.98 -18.33
C PRO A 126 -1.29 6.70 -17.97
N HIS A 127 -1.02 6.00 -16.87
CA HIS A 127 0.34 5.77 -16.34
C HIS A 127 0.58 4.29 -16.01
N THR A 128 1.79 3.81 -16.26
CA THR A 128 2.28 2.52 -15.75
C THR A 128 2.34 2.53 -14.21
N ALA A 129 2.45 1.36 -13.58
CA ALA A 129 2.56 1.22 -12.13
C ALA A 129 3.80 1.94 -11.60
N GLU A 130 4.92 1.82 -12.31
CA GLU A 130 6.15 2.52 -11.99
C GLU A 130 5.95 4.04 -12.07
N GLU A 131 5.27 4.55 -13.11
CA GLU A 131 4.96 5.99 -13.21
C GLU A 131 3.97 6.46 -12.16
N LEU A 132 2.96 5.65 -11.82
CA LEU A 132 2.01 5.95 -10.75
C LEU A 132 2.74 6.09 -9.42
N LEU A 133 3.54 5.10 -9.05
CA LEU A 133 4.22 5.07 -7.75
C LEU A 133 5.37 6.06 -7.66
N ASN A 134 5.99 6.48 -8.76
CA ASN A 134 7.07 7.49 -8.76
C ASN A 134 6.56 8.95 -8.82
N THR A 135 5.31 9.20 -8.42
CA THR A 135 4.76 10.57 -8.35
C THR A 135 4.30 10.91 -6.94
N ASN A 136 4.05 12.21 -6.69
CA ASN A 136 3.40 12.71 -5.48
C ASN A 136 2.03 13.28 -5.90
N SER A 137 1.02 12.43 -5.96
CA SER A 137 -0.34 12.78 -6.29
C SER A 137 -1.32 11.97 -5.47
N VAL A 138 -2.24 12.64 -4.77
CA VAL A 138 -3.26 11.93 -3.99
C VAL A 138 -4.39 11.39 -4.85
N ILE A 139 -4.61 11.94 -6.06
CA ILE A 139 -5.79 11.67 -6.92
C ILE A 139 -5.64 10.46 -7.85
N ARG A 140 -4.66 9.60 -7.60
CA ARG A 140 -4.41 8.36 -8.31
C ARG A 140 -3.53 7.41 -7.50
N GLY A 141 -3.46 6.17 -7.93
CA GLY A 141 -2.64 5.16 -7.30
C GLY A 141 -2.82 3.80 -7.94
N LEU A 142 -2.37 2.77 -7.23
CA LEU A 142 -2.59 1.38 -7.60
C LEU A 142 -3.67 0.77 -6.72
N ASP A 143 -4.48 -0.08 -7.32
CA ASP A 143 -5.62 -0.73 -6.66
C ASP A 143 -5.25 -2.17 -6.34
N ASN A 144 -5.43 -2.61 -5.10
CA ASN A 144 -5.14 -3.98 -4.67
C ASN A 144 -3.71 -4.46 -5.00
N VAL A 145 -2.66 -3.73 -4.60
CA VAL A 145 -1.29 -3.96 -5.13
C VAL A 145 -0.73 -5.36 -4.92
N PHE A 146 -0.97 -6.01 -3.77
CA PHE A 146 -0.43 -7.35 -3.49
C PHE A 146 -1.42 -8.47 -3.77
N GLN A 147 -2.56 -8.15 -4.41
CA GLN A 147 -3.53 -9.19 -4.73
C GLN A 147 -3.03 -10.04 -5.91
N ASN A 148 -2.86 -11.33 -5.65
CA ASN A 148 -2.34 -12.32 -6.61
C ASN A 148 -3.40 -13.37 -7.02
N GLU A 149 -4.53 -13.42 -6.32
CA GLU A 149 -5.68 -14.25 -6.69
C GLU A 149 -6.99 -13.46 -6.70
N GLY A 150 -7.76 -13.64 -7.79
CA GLY A 150 -9.21 -13.47 -7.85
C GLY A 150 -9.81 -12.29 -7.09
N ALA A 151 -9.60 -11.06 -7.58
CA ALA A 151 -10.46 -9.95 -7.19
C ALA A 151 -11.84 -10.16 -7.82
N THR A 152 -12.90 -9.88 -7.08
CA THR A 152 -14.26 -9.97 -7.61
C THR A 152 -15.00 -8.68 -7.30
N VAL A 153 -15.49 -8.00 -8.35
CA VAL A 153 -16.48 -6.93 -8.18
C VAL A 153 -17.85 -7.56 -8.43
N GLY A 154 -18.61 -7.81 -7.37
CA GLY A 154 -19.82 -8.64 -7.44
C GLY A 154 -19.48 -10.08 -7.79
N ASP A 155 -20.18 -10.67 -8.77
CA ASP A 155 -19.92 -12.05 -9.28
C ASP A 155 -18.91 -12.08 -10.44
N THR A 156 -18.29 -10.96 -10.80
CA THR A 156 -17.37 -10.87 -11.95
C THR A 156 -15.93 -10.86 -11.47
N ALA A 157 -15.13 -11.82 -11.94
CA ALA A 157 -13.70 -11.86 -11.68
C ALA A 157 -13.03 -10.64 -12.32
N PHE A 158 -12.59 -9.73 -11.47
CA PHE A 158 -11.67 -8.66 -11.77
C PHE A 158 -10.29 -9.30 -11.90
N GLN A 159 -9.73 -9.40 -13.11
CA GLN A 159 -8.37 -9.97 -13.27
C GLN A 159 -7.29 -8.95 -12.88
N GLY A 160 -7.44 -8.36 -11.69
CA GLY A 160 -6.52 -7.42 -11.05
C GLY A 160 -5.38 -8.07 -10.29
N ASN A 161 -4.91 -9.23 -10.77
CA ASN A 161 -3.67 -9.81 -10.29
C ASN A 161 -2.52 -8.99 -10.91
N GLN A 162 -1.86 -8.19 -10.07
CA GLN A 162 -0.71 -7.39 -10.49
C GLN A 162 0.61 -8.17 -10.36
N ALA A 163 0.59 -9.37 -9.76
CA ALA A 163 1.75 -10.20 -9.50
C ALA A 163 2.85 -9.46 -8.74
N ILE A 164 2.52 -8.38 -8.02
CA ILE A 164 3.48 -7.61 -7.23
C ILE A 164 3.54 -8.25 -5.85
N GLU A 165 4.72 -8.70 -5.47
CA GLU A 165 4.97 -9.33 -4.17
C GLU A 165 5.57 -8.35 -3.16
N ARG A 166 6.31 -7.36 -3.67
CA ARG A 166 7.02 -6.36 -2.88
C ARG A 166 7.12 -5.06 -3.66
N ILE A 167 7.01 -3.92 -2.98
CA ILE A 167 7.26 -2.60 -3.56
C ILE A 167 8.41 -1.97 -2.80
N ASP A 168 9.52 -1.69 -3.49
CA ASP A 168 10.70 -1.05 -2.92
C ASP A 168 10.64 0.46 -3.14
N PHE A 169 10.80 1.24 -2.07
CA PHE A 169 10.99 2.69 -2.11
C PHE A 169 12.46 2.97 -1.81
N LEU A 170 13.28 3.14 -2.84
CA LEU A 170 14.74 3.29 -2.76
C LEU A 170 15.13 4.77 -2.73
N LEU A 171 15.71 5.25 -1.64
CA LEU A 171 16.14 6.63 -1.49
C LEU A 171 17.27 6.98 -2.45
N GLU A 172 17.26 8.21 -2.98
CA GLU A 172 18.37 8.74 -3.78
C GLU A 172 19.67 8.88 -2.98
N ALA A 173 19.56 9.03 -1.66
CA ALA A 173 20.67 9.03 -0.72
C ALA A 173 20.26 8.29 0.56
N PRO A 174 21.14 7.44 1.13
CA PRO A 174 20.83 6.78 2.38
C PRO A 174 20.75 7.79 3.54
N VAL A 175 19.99 7.42 4.56
CA VAL A 175 19.84 8.18 5.81
C VAL A 175 20.30 7.36 7.00
N MET A 176 20.69 8.03 8.08
CA MET A 176 20.91 7.35 9.35
C MET A 176 19.58 7.24 10.09
N ALA A 177 19.17 6.02 10.44
CA ALA A 177 17.94 5.79 11.18
C ALA A 177 17.91 6.61 12.47
N GLY A 178 16.78 7.24 12.74
CA GLY A 178 16.57 8.17 13.85
C GLY A 178 15.10 8.51 14.04
N ASP A 179 14.81 9.19 15.15
CA ASP A 179 13.46 9.68 15.48
C ASP A 179 13.06 10.93 14.68
N ASP A 180 14.02 11.52 13.97
CA ASP A 180 13.94 12.73 13.17
C ASP A 180 13.77 12.44 11.66
N ILE A 181 13.63 11.17 11.26
CA ILE A 181 13.43 10.77 9.87
C ILE A 181 12.32 9.73 9.80
N ALA A 182 11.40 9.87 8.85
CA ALA A 182 10.28 8.97 8.70
C ALA A 182 9.86 8.68 7.25
N PHE A 183 9.14 7.58 7.08
CA PHE A 183 8.47 7.18 5.85
C PHE A 183 6.96 7.31 6.01
N ALA A 184 6.26 7.71 4.96
CA ALA A 184 4.81 7.80 4.97
C ALA A 184 4.20 6.80 3.99
N VAL A 185 3.17 6.09 4.44
CA VAL A 185 2.36 5.19 3.62
C VAL A 185 0.94 5.71 3.61
N PHE A 186 0.34 5.79 2.42
CA PHE A 186 -1.02 6.28 2.22
C PHE A 186 -1.84 5.26 1.42
N GLU A 187 -3.08 5.08 1.82
CA GLU A 187 -4.00 4.13 1.21
C GLU A 187 -5.36 4.78 1.05
N LYS A 188 -6.07 4.46 -0.05
CA LYS A 188 -7.52 4.71 -0.13
C LYS A 188 -8.26 3.51 0.43
N GLY A 189 -9.35 3.71 1.15
CA GLY A 189 -10.10 2.61 1.75
C GLY A 189 -11.52 2.98 2.11
N PRO A 190 -12.33 2.03 2.59
CA PRO A 190 -13.67 2.32 3.09
C PRO A 190 -13.67 3.42 4.16
N ALA A 191 -14.78 4.15 4.26
CA ALA A 191 -14.88 5.23 5.24
C ALA A 191 -14.62 4.74 6.68
N GLY A 192 -13.81 5.51 7.40
CA GLY A 192 -13.39 5.21 8.79
C GLY A 192 -11.96 4.64 8.84
N ALA A 193 -11.55 4.18 10.02
CA ALA A 193 -10.25 3.51 10.20
C ALA A 193 -10.37 2.02 9.86
N ASN A 194 -10.62 1.72 8.58
CA ASN A 194 -10.76 0.35 8.06
C ASN A 194 -9.85 0.15 6.84
N HIS A 195 -8.62 0.64 6.93
CA HIS A 195 -7.58 0.47 5.92
C HIS A 195 -6.97 -0.94 5.97
N ASP A 196 -6.44 -1.38 4.83
CA ASP A 196 -6.00 -2.75 4.58
C ASP A 196 -4.68 -3.08 5.30
N ALA A 197 -4.53 -4.34 5.70
CA ALA A 197 -3.30 -4.79 6.35
C ALA A 197 -2.13 -4.80 5.35
N PHE A 198 -0.90 -4.56 5.83
CA PHE A 198 0.31 -4.66 5.02
C PHE A 198 1.55 -4.91 5.89
N GLY A 199 2.64 -5.37 5.26
CA GLY A 199 3.95 -5.47 5.89
C GLY A 199 4.89 -4.33 5.46
N ILE A 200 5.76 -3.88 6.36
CA ILE A 200 6.82 -2.90 6.09
C ILE A 200 8.16 -3.35 6.67
N ALA A 201 9.24 -3.14 5.92
CA ALA A 201 10.61 -3.36 6.39
C ALA A 201 11.55 -2.27 5.86
N ALA A 202 12.51 -1.80 6.66
CA ALA A 202 13.54 -0.90 6.17
C ALA A 202 14.56 -1.65 5.29
N ILE A 203 15.05 -1.01 4.24
CA ILE A 203 16.13 -1.52 3.40
C ILE A 203 17.45 -1.05 4.01
N THR A 204 18.30 -1.97 4.47
CA THR A 204 19.53 -1.67 5.24
C THR A 204 20.81 -1.85 4.45
N ALA A 205 20.72 -2.42 3.25
CA ALA A 205 21.81 -2.45 2.28
C ALA A 205 21.26 -2.56 0.86
N VAL A 206 22.04 -2.09 -0.11
CA VAL A 206 21.81 -2.29 -1.54
C VAL A 206 23.02 -2.94 -2.21
N ASP A 207 22.81 -3.65 -3.31
CA ASP A 207 23.88 -4.21 -4.14
C ASP A 207 24.48 -3.17 -5.10
N ASP A 208 25.50 -3.57 -5.86
CA ASP A 208 26.16 -2.70 -6.86
C ASP A 208 25.22 -2.19 -7.97
N ALA A 209 24.05 -2.82 -8.14
CA ALA A 209 23.02 -2.42 -9.09
C ALA A 209 21.91 -1.57 -8.45
N GLY A 210 22.01 -1.25 -7.15
CA GLY A 210 21.04 -0.47 -6.41
C GLY A 210 19.80 -1.25 -5.97
N ASN A 211 19.80 -2.58 -6.06
CA ASN A 211 18.69 -3.41 -5.55
C ASN A 211 18.87 -3.68 -4.05
N PRO A 212 17.78 -3.86 -3.28
CA PRO A 212 17.88 -4.27 -1.89
C PRO A 212 18.71 -5.55 -1.71
N ALA A 213 19.66 -5.51 -0.79
CA ALA A 213 20.55 -6.62 -0.44
C ALA A 213 20.44 -7.05 1.04
N ALA A 214 19.80 -6.24 1.88
CA ALA A 214 19.46 -6.59 3.26
C ALA A 214 18.26 -5.77 3.75
N PHE A 215 17.52 -6.33 4.69
CA PHE A 215 16.36 -5.70 5.33
C PHE A 215 16.50 -5.68 6.86
N GLY A 216 15.81 -4.73 7.49
CA GLY A 216 15.47 -4.81 8.90
C GLY A 216 14.37 -5.84 9.19
N PRO A 217 13.91 -5.94 10.44
CA PRO A 217 12.73 -6.76 10.77
C PRO A 217 11.51 -6.38 9.92
N LEU A 218 10.72 -7.39 9.56
CA LEU A 218 9.41 -7.19 8.93
C LEU A 218 8.37 -6.89 10.02
N TYR A 219 7.68 -5.76 9.90
CA TYR A 219 6.59 -5.37 10.77
C TYR A 219 5.27 -5.51 10.03
N GLN A 220 4.32 -6.21 10.66
CA GLN A 220 2.97 -6.37 10.13
C GLN A 220 2.05 -5.32 10.74
N ILE A 221 1.41 -4.54 9.87
CA ILE A 221 0.39 -3.55 10.23
C ILE A 221 -0.97 -4.23 10.04
N PRO A 222 -1.71 -4.48 11.13
CA PRO A 222 -3.02 -5.10 11.02
C PRO A 222 -4.01 -4.14 10.37
N ALA A 223 -5.04 -4.68 9.72
CA ALA A 223 -6.13 -3.87 9.19
C ALA A 223 -6.82 -3.07 10.31
N GLY A 224 -7.53 -2.00 9.91
CA GLY A 224 -8.26 -1.15 10.86
C GLY A 224 -7.47 0.05 11.38
N TRP A 225 -6.44 0.48 10.63
CA TRP A 225 -5.65 1.67 10.91
C TRP A 225 -6.15 2.89 10.12
N GLY A 226 -5.52 4.04 10.33
CA GLY A 226 -5.60 5.20 9.43
C GLY A 226 -6.88 5.99 9.57
N GLN A 227 -6.95 6.90 10.54
CA GLN A 227 -8.07 7.84 10.57
C GLN A 227 -8.20 8.59 9.23
N PRO A 228 -9.43 8.83 8.74
CA PRO A 228 -9.62 9.56 7.50
C PRO A 228 -8.94 10.93 7.50
N ILE A 229 -7.89 11.07 6.70
CA ILE A 229 -7.19 12.33 6.42
C ILE A 229 -8.10 13.26 5.62
N LEU A 230 -8.86 12.67 4.69
CA LEU A 230 -9.87 13.34 3.88
C LEU A 230 -11.22 12.69 4.12
N ALA A 231 -12.18 13.50 4.60
CA ALA A 231 -13.50 13.03 5.02
C ALA A 231 -14.32 12.38 3.88
N GLN A 232 -14.06 12.75 2.63
CA GLN A 232 -14.65 12.09 1.46
C GLN A 232 -13.76 12.26 0.24
N TYR A 233 -13.27 11.13 -0.28
CA TYR A 233 -12.61 11.05 -1.58
C TYR A 233 -13.68 10.96 -2.68
N PRO A 234 -13.60 11.75 -3.77
CA PRO A 234 -14.56 11.64 -4.87
C PRO A 234 -14.54 10.25 -5.53
N PRO A 235 -15.57 9.91 -6.34
CA PRO A 235 -15.59 8.66 -7.08
C PRO A 235 -14.30 8.45 -7.88
N TYR A 236 -13.90 7.19 -8.00
CA TYR A 236 -12.73 6.80 -8.75
C TYR A 236 -13.07 5.79 -9.83
N MET A 237 -12.22 5.80 -10.85
CA MET A 237 -12.25 4.93 -12.01
C MET A 237 -11.05 4.00 -11.90
N VAL A 238 -11.27 2.71 -12.12
CA VAL A 238 -10.20 1.72 -12.12
C VAL A 238 -9.93 1.28 -13.55
N LEU A 239 -8.69 1.47 -13.98
CA LEU A 239 -8.19 1.09 -15.30
C LEU A 239 -7.26 -0.10 -15.16
N SER A 240 -7.36 -1.05 -16.08
CA SER A 240 -6.48 -2.22 -16.16
C SER A 240 -5.90 -2.41 -17.56
N ASN A 241 -4.86 -3.23 -17.64
CA ASN A 241 -4.32 -3.82 -18.89
C ASN A 241 -4.36 -5.37 -18.83
N GLY A 242 -4.98 -5.94 -17.80
CA GLY A 242 -4.93 -7.38 -17.55
C GLY A 242 -5.79 -8.20 -18.51
N ASP A 243 -6.92 -7.64 -18.93
CA ASP A 243 -7.95 -8.38 -19.67
C ASP A 243 -7.73 -8.41 -21.19
N ASP A 244 -6.94 -7.49 -21.74
CA ASP A 244 -6.65 -7.43 -23.19
C ASP A 244 -5.39 -8.22 -23.57
N GLY A 245 -4.69 -8.82 -22.58
CA GLY A 245 -3.42 -9.50 -22.76
C GLY A 245 -2.31 -8.58 -23.30
N SER A 246 -2.56 -7.27 -23.32
CA SER A 246 -1.64 -6.26 -23.80
C SER A 246 -0.87 -5.75 -22.60
N GLY A 247 0.38 -6.18 -22.46
CA GLY A 247 1.29 -5.50 -21.55
C GLY A 247 1.34 -4.00 -21.88
N GLY A 248 1.65 -3.16 -20.89
CA GLY A 248 1.73 -1.70 -21.08
C GLY A 248 0.74 -0.93 -20.22
N THR A 249 0.56 0.35 -20.51
CA THR A 249 -0.19 1.29 -19.67
C THR A 249 -1.69 0.91 -19.55
N PRO A 250 -2.30 0.93 -18.34
CA PRO A 250 -3.69 0.53 -18.15
C PRO A 250 -4.65 1.56 -18.75
N THR A 251 -5.49 1.12 -19.67
CA THR A 251 -6.49 1.96 -20.34
C THR A 251 -7.90 1.42 -20.28
N SER A 252 -8.05 0.15 -19.91
CA SER A 252 -9.32 -0.55 -20.04
C SER A 252 -10.17 -0.32 -18.80
N LEU A 253 -11.35 0.29 -18.97
CA LEU A 253 -12.20 0.65 -17.85
C LEU A 253 -12.78 -0.61 -17.21
N THR A 254 -12.47 -0.83 -15.93
CA THR A 254 -12.88 -2.07 -15.24
C THR A 254 -13.95 -1.83 -14.18
N LEU A 255 -13.84 -0.73 -13.42
CA LEU A 255 -14.76 -0.40 -12.33
C LEU A 255 -14.96 1.11 -12.19
N GLN A 256 -16.20 1.50 -11.85
CA GLN A 256 -16.46 2.77 -11.17
C GLN A 256 -16.86 2.45 -9.73
N ALA A 257 -16.09 2.97 -8.78
CA ALA A 257 -16.33 2.72 -7.37
C ALA A 257 -16.89 3.97 -6.67
N SER A 258 -17.56 3.73 -5.53
CA SER A 258 -18.06 4.80 -4.68
C SER A 258 -16.93 5.57 -4.02
N ALA A 259 -17.28 6.74 -3.48
CA ALA A 259 -16.39 7.52 -2.62
C ALA A 259 -15.78 6.65 -1.50
N GLN A 260 -14.48 6.79 -1.31
CA GLN A 260 -13.68 6.17 -0.25
C GLN A 260 -13.09 7.27 0.65
N THR A 261 -12.31 6.91 1.66
CA THR A 261 -11.46 7.85 2.42
C THR A 261 -10.00 7.53 2.14
N MET A 262 -9.12 8.46 2.51
CA MET A 262 -7.67 8.25 2.48
C MET A 262 -7.14 8.24 3.91
N GLY A 263 -6.33 7.24 4.23
CA GLY A 263 -5.62 7.10 5.49
C GLY A 263 -4.11 7.20 5.28
N GLY A 264 -3.36 7.40 6.37
CA GLY A 264 -1.92 7.40 6.30
C GLY A 264 -1.25 7.11 7.64
N ILE A 265 -0.10 6.44 7.59
CA ILE A 265 0.77 6.20 8.75
C ILE A 265 2.16 6.74 8.43
N LEU A 266 2.75 7.38 9.43
CA LEU A 266 4.12 7.82 9.46
C LEU A 266 4.97 6.85 10.32
N PHE A 267 5.98 6.23 9.72
CA PHE A 267 6.92 5.34 10.40
C PHE A 267 8.25 6.03 10.58
N ARG A 268 8.67 6.29 11.82
CA ARG A 268 10.03 6.75 12.09
C ARG A 268 11.00 5.62 11.74
N THR A 269 12.14 5.99 11.17
CA THR A 269 13.15 5.00 10.79
C THR A 269 13.70 4.23 11.99
N SER A 270 13.73 4.84 13.19
CA SER A 270 14.06 4.20 14.46
C SER A 270 13.04 3.16 14.96
N GLU A 271 11.81 3.17 14.44
CA GLU A 271 10.81 2.13 14.73
C GLU A 271 11.05 0.87 13.89
N LEU A 272 11.68 1.03 12.73
CA LEU A 272 11.92 -0.04 11.76
C LEU A 272 13.29 -0.72 11.94
N VAL A 273 14.29 0.01 12.42
CA VAL A 273 15.66 -0.49 12.70
C VAL A 273 16.30 0.30 13.85
N GLU A 274 17.38 -0.23 14.42
CA GLU A 274 18.14 0.47 15.46
C GLU A 274 18.64 1.83 14.96
N ALA A 275 18.48 2.88 15.78
CA ALA A 275 18.98 4.22 15.47
C ALA A 275 20.49 4.20 15.19
N GLY A 276 20.92 4.94 14.17
CA GLY A 276 22.28 4.91 13.67
C GLY A 276 22.58 3.76 12.70
N THR A 277 21.59 2.97 12.30
CA THR A 277 21.68 2.08 11.14
C THR A 277 21.52 2.88 9.85
N GLU A 278 22.32 2.61 8.83
CA GLU A 278 22.12 3.22 7.51
C GLU A 278 20.89 2.61 6.82
N VAL A 279 20.01 3.46 6.29
CA VAL A 279 18.74 3.07 5.66
C VAL A 279 18.70 3.63 4.25
N TYR A 280 18.48 2.74 3.28
CA TYR A 280 18.41 3.03 1.85
C TYR A 280 16.98 3.17 1.36
N GLY A 281 15.99 3.04 2.26
CA GLY A 281 14.58 3.09 1.92
C GLY A 281 13.73 2.13 2.73
N TYR A 282 12.57 1.77 2.21
CA TYR A 282 11.68 0.77 2.80
C TYR A 282 11.03 -0.07 1.72
N ALA A 283 10.56 -1.25 2.09
CA ALA A 283 9.74 -2.11 1.25
C ALA A 283 8.37 -2.32 1.89
N LEU A 284 7.35 -2.37 1.04
CA LEU A 284 6.00 -2.81 1.40
C LEU A 284 5.76 -4.21 0.83
N VAL A 285 5.05 -5.05 1.58
CA VAL A 285 4.66 -6.41 1.18
C VAL A 285 3.21 -6.70 1.59
N GLY A 286 2.62 -7.75 1.01
CA GLY A 286 1.31 -8.24 1.42
C GLY A 286 1.25 -8.66 2.90
N PRO A 287 0.09 -8.59 3.56
CA PRO A 287 -0.07 -8.92 4.98
C PRO A 287 0.11 -10.42 5.29
N ASP A 288 0.04 -11.26 4.27
CA ASP A 288 0.22 -12.71 4.32
C ASP A 288 1.67 -13.15 4.11
N VAL A 289 2.59 -12.21 3.87
CA VAL A 289 4.03 -12.47 3.76
C VAL A 289 4.61 -12.82 5.14
N THR A 290 5.30 -13.97 5.19
CA THR A 290 5.86 -14.53 6.44
C THR A 290 7.40 -14.57 6.45
N CYS A 291 8.02 -13.86 5.51
CA CYS A 291 9.47 -13.90 5.29
C CYS A 291 10.25 -13.39 6.51
N SER A 292 11.37 -14.03 6.78
CA SER A 292 12.46 -13.43 7.57
C SER A 292 13.13 -12.29 6.77
N PRO A 293 13.88 -11.39 7.43
CA PRO A 293 14.60 -10.31 6.75
C PRO A 293 15.53 -10.79 5.62
N GLU A 294 16.15 -11.97 5.78
CA GLU A 294 17.02 -12.55 4.77
C GLU A 294 16.25 -13.10 3.56
N GLU A 295 15.03 -13.62 3.78
CA GLU A 295 14.17 -14.15 2.72
C GLU A 295 13.47 -13.05 1.92
N LEU A 296 13.27 -11.87 2.51
CA LEU A 296 12.64 -10.73 1.83
C LEU A 296 13.35 -10.32 0.54
N ILE A 297 14.63 -10.65 0.35
CA ILE A 297 15.43 -10.29 -0.83
C ILE A 297 14.86 -10.95 -2.11
N ASP A 298 14.43 -12.21 -2.00
CA ASP A 298 13.99 -13.02 -3.14
C ASP A 298 12.46 -13.13 -3.17
N VAL A 299 11.81 -12.41 -4.08
CA VAL A 299 10.35 -12.47 -4.28
C VAL A 299 9.85 -13.82 -4.80
N LEU A 300 10.75 -14.75 -5.13
CA LEU A 300 10.42 -16.14 -5.45
C LEU A 300 10.44 -17.05 -4.21
N ALA A 301 10.83 -16.54 -3.04
CA ALA A 301 10.85 -17.30 -1.81
C ALA A 301 9.44 -17.77 -1.42
N ALA A 302 9.34 -18.97 -0.85
CA ALA A 302 8.06 -19.60 -0.51
C ALA A 302 7.24 -18.85 0.56
N CYS A 303 7.85 -17.87 1.22
CA CYS A 303 7.20 -17.00 2.20
C CYS A 303 6.38 -15.86 1.56
N TYR A 304 6.53 -15.63 0.25
CA TYR A 304 5.62 -14.83 -0.58
C TYR A 304 4.49 -15.73 -1.10
N PRO A 305 3.23 -15.52 -0.66
CA PRO A 305 2.14 -16.39 -1.07
C PRO A 305 1.75 -16.20 -2.54
N ALA A 306 1.71 -17.29 -3.30
CA ALA A 306 1.26 -17.25 -4.70
C ALA A 306 -0.25 -16.93 -4.86
N THR A 307 -1.00 -16.88 -3.76
CA THR A 307 -2.47 -16.79 -3.74
C THR A 307 -2.96 -15.80 -2.68
N THR A 308 -2.43 -14.58 -2.72
CA THR A 308 -2.93 -13.49 -1.89
C THR A 308 -4.33 -13.09 -2.39
N GLY A 309 -5.35 -13.37 -1.57
CA GLY A 309 -6.76 -13.11 -1.88
C GLY A 309 -7.19 -11.66 -1.60
N ASN A 310 -8.51 -11.42 -1.54
CA ASN A 310 -9.12 -10.10 -1.35
C ASN A 310 -8.69 -9.35 -0.07
N GLU A 311 -8.12 -10.03 0.93
CA GLU A 311 -7.64 -9.40 2.17
C GLU A 311 -6.21 -8.83 2.05
N GLY A 312 -5.52 -9.04 0.91
CA GLY A 312 -4.13 -8.62 0.73
C GLY A 312 -3.91 -7.41 -0.18
N GLY A 313 -4.97 -6.77 -0.68
CA GLY A 313 -4.84 -5.72 -1.67
C GLY A 313 -4.68 -4.33 -1.06
N LEU A 314 -3.46 -3.88 -0.72
CA LEU A 314 -3.23 -2.48 -0.35
C LEU A 314 -3.61 -1.55 -1.54
N ASP A 315 -4.56 -0.66 -1.31
CA ASP A 315 -5.01 0.35 -2.26
C ASP A 315 -4.12 1.61 -2.24
N LEU A 316 -2.86 1.42 -2.65
CA LEU A 316 -1.77 2.37 -2.48
C LEU A 316 -2.00 3.69 -3.25
N VAL A 317 -1.93 4.81 -2.55
CA VAL A 317 -1.93 6.16 -3.14
C VAL A 317 -0.56 6.47 -3.75
N SER A 318 -0.54 7.15 -4.89
CA SER A 318 0.67 7.66 -5.56
C SER A 318 1.33 8.81 -4.78
N ALA A 319 1.55 8.67 -3.48
CA ALA A 319 2.15 9.68 -2.61
C ALA A 319 3.58 9.28 -2.24
N ASN A 320 4.47 9.18 -3.24
CA ASN A 320 5.89 8.95 -2.97
C ASN A 320 6.55 10.21 -2.42
N LEU A 321 6.74 10.22 -1.10
CA LEU A 321 7.38 11.32 -0.39
C LEU A 321 8.84 11.03 -0.01
N GLY A 322 9.34 9.82 -0.29
CA GLY A 322 10.67 9.39 0.15
C GLY A 322 10.87 9.45 1.66
N ALA A 323 12.02 9.94 2.13
CA ALA A 323 12.31 10.11 3.56
C ALA A 323 12.02 11.55 4.02
N LEU A 324 11.09 11.69 4.97
CA LEU A 324 10.67 12.96 5.56
C LEU A 324 11.53 13.32 6.77
N MET A 325 11.95 14.58 6.87
CA MET A 325 12.71 15.10 8.01
C MET A 325 11.77 15.69 9.06
N LEU A 326 11.74 15.11 10.26
CA LEU A 326 10.92 15.51 11.39
C LEU A 326 11.68 16.51 12.29
N GLY A 327 11.75 17.79 11.89
CA GLY A 327 12.33 18.84 12.77
C GLY A 327 13.13 19.94 12.09
N GLY A 328 12.58 20.57 11.05
CA GLY A 328 13.06 21.86 10.53
C GLY A 328 12.66 23.04 11.41
#